data_AF-A0A8J5RMA6-F1
#
_entry.id   AF-A0A8J5RMA6-F1
#
_cell.length_a   1.000
_cell.length_b   1.000
_cell.length_c   1.000
_cell.angle_alpha   90.00
_cell.angle_beta   90.00
_cell.angle_gamma   90.00
#
_symmetry.space_group_name_H-M   'P 1'
#
loop_
_entity.id
_entity.type
_entity.pdbx_description
1 polymer ?
#
loop_
_entity_poly.entity_id
_entity_poly.type
_entity_poly.pdbx_seq_one_letter_code
_entity_poly.pdbx_strand_id
1 'polypeptide(L)'
;SPHPVRGAATSPGKEVATMEHGSVTDSTASSFSIMEEDHTLANSVRFVLNQDPRVAFCGYSIPHPADNKVNISSDYRYYQTETQQRMF
;
A
#
# COMPACT_ATOMS: atom_id res chain seq x y z
N SER A 1 -24.21 32.39 -32.76
CA SER A 1 -23.96 31.72 -31.46
C SER A 1 -23.26 30.40 -31.70
N PRO A 2 -22.03 30.19 -31.21
CA PRO A 2 -21.44 28.86 -31.14
C PRO A 2 -21.50 28.32 -29.71
N HIS A 3 -22.01 27.09 -29.58
CA HIS A 3 -21.93 26.32 -28.34
C HIS A 3 -20.46 25.92 -28.07
N PRO A 4 -19.97 26.01 -26.83
CA PRO A 4 -18.66 25.50 -26.49
C PRO A 4 -18.69 23.96 -26.55
N VAL A 5 -17.84 23.41 -27.41
CA VAL A 5 -17.59 21.97 -27.49
C VAL A 5 -16.97 21.50 -26.17
N ARG A 6 -17.65 20.53 -25.56
CA ARG A 6 -17.29 19.88 -24.29
C ARG A 6 -15.85 19.36 -24.38
N GLY A 7 -15.00 19.86 -23.48
CA GLY A 7 -13.62 19.41 -23.34
C GLY A 7 -13.57 17.89 -23.18
N ALA A 8 -12.64 17.27 -23.90
CA ALA A 8 -12.27 15.88 -23.71
C ALA A 8 -11.83 15.69 -22.25
N ALA A 9 -12.65 15.01 -21.47
CA ALA A 9 -12.24 14.51 -20.17
C ALA A 9 -11.18 13.43 -20.42
N THR A 10 -9.93 13.76 -20.14
CA THR A 10 -8.85 12.78 -20.02
C THR A 10 -9.32 11.68 -19.08
N SER A 11 -9.42 10.46 -19.61
CA SER A 11 -9.68 9.24 -18.85
C SER A 11 -8.69 9.17 -17.69
N PRO A 12 -9.12 9.01 -16.42
CA PRO A 12 -8.17 8.81 -15.35
C PRO A 12 -7.47 7.48 -15.64
N GLY A 13 -6.16 7.56 -15.87
CA GLY A 13 -5.30 6.39 -16.06
C GLY A 13 -5.49 5.45 -14.88
N LYS A 14 -5.59 4.16 -15.17
CA LYS A 14 -5.76 3.10 -14.17
C LYS A 14 -4.66 3.22 -13.12
N GLU A 15 -5.02 3.73 -11.95
CA GLU A 15 -4.12 3.82 -10.80
C GLU A 15 -4.04 2.41 -10.19
N VAL A 16 -3.07 1.62 -10.66
CA VAL A 16 -2.99 0.19 -10.34
C VAL A 16 -2.66 -0.06 -8.85
N ALA A 17 -2.16 0.93 -8.13
CA ALA A 17 -2.10 0.88 -6.67
C ALA A 17 -2.04 2.28 -6.05
N THR A 18 -2.94 2.58 -5.12
CA THR A 18 -2.84 3.78 -4.26
C THR A 18 -2.05 3.41 -3.01
N MET A 19 -0.94 4.12 -2.78
CA MET A 19 -0.07 3.92 -1.61
C MET A 19 -0.32 5.05 -0.60
N GLU A 20 -0.90 4.75 0.55
CA GLU A 20 -0.92 5.68 1.69
C GLU A 20 0.22 5.32 2.63
N HIS A 21 1.19 6.23 2.76
CA HIS A 21 2.15 6.16 3.87
C HIS A 21 1.42 6.62 5.14
N GLY A 22 1.49 5.83 6.21
CA GLY A 22 1.07 6.29 7.53
C GLY A 22 1.72 7.63 7.86
N SER A 23 0.98 8.48 8.58
CA SER A 23 1.41 9.78 9.10
C SER A 23 2.87 9.77 9.58
N VAL A 24 3.55 10.91 9.56
CA VAL A 24 4.94 11.12 10.07
C VAL A 24 5.21 10.51 11.45
N THR A 25 4.16 10.20 12.23
CA THR A 25 4.18 9.53 13.54
C THR A 25 4.29 8.00 13.49
N ASP A 26 3.87 7.35 12.40
CA ASP A 26 3.74 5.90 12.23
C ASP A 26 4.38 5.46 10.90
N SER A 27 5.62 5.89 10.68
CA SER A 27 6.41 5.59 9.47
C SER A 27 6.76 4.10 9.29
N THR A 28 6.40 3.25 10.27
CA THR A 28 6.53 1.79 10.20
C THR A 28 5.37 1.11 9.50
N ALA A 29 4.19 1.74 9.50
CA ALA A 29 2.97 1.16 8.97
C ALA A 29 2.71 1.68 7.56
N SER A 30 2.48 0.76 6.63
CA SER A 30 2.18 1.08 5.23
C SER A 30 0.99 0.27 4.74
N SER A 31 0.08 0.93 4.03
CA SER A 31 -1.12 0.31 3.46
C SER A 31 -1.25 0.60 1.97
N PHE A 32 -1.52 -0.44 1.21
CA PHE A 32 -1.57 -0.43 -0.24
C PHE A 32 -2.92 -0.98 -0.71
N SER A 33 -3.60 -0.24 -1.60
CA SER A 33 -4.82 -0.72 -2.25
C SER A 33 -4.51 -1.06 -3.69
N ILE A 34 -4.61 -2.33 -4.07
CA ILE A 34 -4.32 -2.82 -5.42
C ILE A 34 -5.65 -3.18 -6.10
N MET A 35 -5.91 -2.59 -7.25
CA MET A 35 -7.13 -2.85 -8.05
C MET A 35 -6.88 -3.93 -9.11
N GLU A 36 -7.96 -4.60 -9.50
CA GLU A 36 -8.01 -5.72 -10.45
C GLU A 36 -7.23 -6.97 -9.99
N GLU A 37 -6.95 -7.10 -8.70
CA GLU A 37 -6.18 -8.22 -8.12
C GLU A 37 -7.01 -9.02 -7.09
N ASP A 38 -6.59 -10.26 -6.85
CA ASP A 38 -7.30 -11.23 -6.02
C ASP A 38 -6.39 -11.93 -4.99
N HIS A 39 -6.91 -12.98 -4.34
CA HIS A 39 -6.22 -13.76 -3.32
C HIS A 39 -4.87 -14.31 -3.77
N THR A 40 -4.68 -14.54 -5.07
CA THR A 40 -3.43 -15.07 -5.62
C THR A 40 -2.25 -14.13 -5.36
N LEU A 41 -2.40 -12.86 -5.71
CA LEU A 41 -1.39 -11.84 -5.43
C LEU A 41 -1.29 -11.59 -3.92
N ALA A 42 -2.43 -11.46 -3.24
CA ALA A 42 -2.48 -11.17 -1.81
C ALA A 42 -1.74 -12.23 -0.97
N ASN A 43 -1.92 -13.52 -1.27
CA ASN A 43 -1.22 -14.61 -0.61
C ASN A 43 0.28 -14.60 -0.94
N SER A 44 0.65 -14.27 -2.18
CA SER A 44 2.06 -14.18 -2.58
C SER A 44 2.77 -13.07 -1.80
N VAL A 45 2.18 -11.89 -1.73
CA VAL A 45 2.73 -10.75 -0.96
C VAL A 45 2.79 -11.07 0.53
N ARG A 46 1.72 -11.65 1.10
CA ARG A 46 1.72 -12.13 2.49
C ARG A 46 2.86 -13.12 2.74
N PHE A 47 3.10 -14.06 1.82
CA PHE A 47 4.17 -15.04 1.99
C PHE A 47 5.53 -14.36 2.05
N VAL A 48 5.83 -13.49 1.08
CA VAL A 48 7.10 -12.75 1.02
C VAL A 48 7.30 -11.87 2.26
N LEU A 49 6.29 -11.11 2.68
CA LEU A 49 6.38 -10.25 3.85
C LEU A 49 6.57 -11.04 5.16
N ASN A 50 5.96 -12.21 5.29
CA ASN A 50 6.16 -13.07 6.46
C ASN A 50 7.56 -13.70 6.53
N GLN A 51 8.29 -13.77 5.41
CA GLN A 51 9.69 -14.23 5.43
C GLN A 51 10.66 -13.12 5.85
N ASP A 52 10.25 -11.85 5.79
CA ASP A 52 11.10 -10.73 6.12
C ASP A 52 11.12 -10.49 7.64
N PRO A 53 12.27 -10.68 8.33
CA PRO A 53 12.36 -10.48 9.79
C PRO A 53 12.17 -9.03 10.23
N ARG A 54 12.22 -8.09 9.27
CA ARG A 54 11.97 -6.65 9.48
C ARG A 54 10.48 -6.36 9.60
N VAL A 55 9.60 -7.24 9.11
CA VAL A 55 8.15 -7.07 9.19
C VAL A 55 7.69 -7.56 10.56
N ALA A 56 7.05 -6.66 11.32
CA ALA A 56 6.42 -7.00 12.59
C ALA A 56 5.10 -7.75 12.38
N PHE A 57 4.33 -7.27 11.41
CA PHE A 57 3.00 -7.77 11.10
C PHE A 57 2.65 -7.49 9.63
N CYS A 58 1.97 -8.43 8.97
CA CYS A 58 1.39 -8.19 7.64
C CYS A 58 0.01 -8.85 7.52
N GLY A 59 -0.91 -8.19 6.81
CA GLY A 59 -2.24 -8.68 6.53
C GLY A 59 -2.78 -8.17 5.21
N TYR A 60 -3.88 -8.77 4.74
CA TYR A 60 -4.66 -8.23 3.64
C TYR A 60 -6.16 -8.40 3.91
N SER A 61 -6.97 -7.58 3.26
CA SER A 61 -8.43 -7.67 3.26
C SER A 61 -8.98 -7.48 1.86
N ILE A 62 -10.03 -8.22 1.54
CA ILE A 62 -10.82 -8.03 0.31
C ILE A 62 -12.17 -7.46 0.76
N PRO A 63 -12.47 -6.19 0.47
CA PRO A 63 -13.66 -5.52 0.99
C PRO A 63 -14.94 -6.14 0.43
N HIS A 64 -14.92 -6.62 -0.81
CA HIS A 64 -16.05 -7.30 -1.42
C HIS A 64 -15.54 -8.32 -2.47
N PRO A 65 -16.00 -9.59 -2.48
CA PRO A 65 -15.50 -10.61 -3.40
C PRO A 65 -15.72 -10.32 -4.90
N ALA A 66 -16.67 -9.44 -5.22
CA ALA A 66 -16.96 -9.03 -6.61
C ALA A 66 -16.16 -7.80 -7.06
N ASP A 67 -15.57 -7.07 -6.09
CA ASP A 67 -14.63 -6.00 -6.40
C ASP A 67 -13.25 -6.64 -6.32
N ASN A 68 -12.61 -6.85 -7.47
CA ASN A 68 -11.25 -7.36 -7.55
C ASN A 68 -10.28 -6.31 -6.97
N LYS A 69 -10.31 -6.13 -5.65
CA LYS A 69 -9.55 -5.12 -4.94
C LYS A 69 -8.98 -5.76 -3.69
N VAL A 70 -7.67 -5.66 -3.52
CA VAL A 70 -6.97 -6.16 -2.35
C VAL A 70 -6.38 -4.98 -1.60
N ASN A 71 -6.68 -4.88 -0.31
CA ASN A 71 -6.01 -3.94 0.57
C ASN A 71 -4.96 -4.70 1.37
N ILE A 72 -3.70 -4.36 1.21
CA ILE A 72 -2.55 -4.95 1.91
C ILE A 72 -2.06 -3.96 2.96
N SER A 73 -1.80 -4.43 4.18
CA SER A 73 -1.19 -3.64 5.24
C SER A 73 0.01 -4.36 5.82
N SER A 74 1.08 -3.62 6.08
CA SER A 74 2.31 -4.11 6.69
C SER A 74 2.85 -3.13 7.71
N ASP A 75 3.30 -3.63 8.84
CA ASP A 75 4.02 -2.88 9.86
C ASP A 75 5.45 -3.40 9.97
N TYR A 76 6.42 -2.50 9.89
CA TYR A 76 7.84 -2.79 9.98
C TYR A 76 8.38 -2.51 11.39
N ARG A 77 9.24 -3.39 11.88
CA ARG A 77 10.00 -3.14 13.11
C ARG A 77 10.98 -2.00 12.83
N TYR A 78 10.89 -0.94 13.62
CA TYR A 78 11.88 0.13 13.59
C TYR A 78 13.24 -0.46 13.98
N TYR A 79 14.23 -0.40 13.07
CA TYR A 79 15.62 -0.61 13.46
C TYR A 79 16.09 0.69 14.10
N GLN A 80 16.18 0.71 15.42
CA GLN A 80 16.89 1.78 16.11
C GLN A 80 18.36 1.63 15.70
N THR A 81 18.83 2.46 14.77
CA THR A 81 20.27 2.53 14.49
C THR A 81 20.93 3.13 15.75
N GLU A 82 21.56 2.28 16.56
CA GLU A 82 22.32 2.66 17.77
C GLU A 82 23.61 3.44 17.40
N THR A 83 23.51 4.49 16.61
CA THR A 83 24.67 5.31 16.20
C THR A 83 24.89 6.55 17.08
N GLN A 84 24.16 6.73 18.19
CA GLN A 84 24.27 7.93 19.03
C GLN A 84 24.37 7.70 20.56
N GLN A 85 25.02 6.62 21.03
CA GLN A 85 25.38 6.50 22.46
C GLN A 85 26.83 6.03 22.74
N ARG A 86 27.76 6.28 21.82
CA ARG A 86 29.21 6.10 22.05
C ARG A 86 30.03 7.37 21.82
N MET A 87 29.48 8.53 22.17
CA MET A 87 30.24 9.76 22.32
C MET A 87 29.85 10.44 23.63
N PHE A 88 30.20 9.82 24.76
CA PHE A 88 30.53 10.49 26.03
C PHE A 88 31.53 9.60 26.78
#